data_AF-A0A8B7QQ70-F1
#
_entry.id   AF-A0A8B7QQ70-F1
#
_cell.length_a   1.000
_cell.length_b   1.000
_cell.length_c   1.000
_cell.angle_alpha   90.00
_cell.angle_beta   90.00
_cell.angle_gamma   90.00
#
_symmetry.space_group_name_H-M   'P 1'
#
loop_
_entity.id
_entity.type
_entity.pdbx_description
1 polymer ?
#
loop_
_entity_poly.entity_id
_entity_poly.type
_entity_poly.pdbx_seq_one_letter_code
_entity_poly.pdbx_strand_id
1 'polypeptide(L)'
;MTSLLIVNLTCEDSGQYRARGSFTDGRGFTQVFQLTVYEPVPLPQILPKSLSVTADWCNVTLECTAVGASEDLNVTWWHSDLPRKWQQAGTLGPVPSIWPLAVRLPLDQANTSLTCNASNQVDLKSATTTLGDVCAHREYNVPGER
;
A
#
# COMPACT_ATOMS: atom_id res chain seq x y z
N MET A 1 -22.31 -7.63 34.03
CA MET A 1 -21.29 -6.94 33.22
C MET A 1 -22.00 -6.15 32.15
N THR A 2 -21.73 -4.85 32.03
CA THR A 2 -22.34 -3.98 31.02
C THR A 2 -21.31 -3.69 29.92
N SER A 3 -21.74 -3.73 28.67
CA SER A 3 -20.89 -3.51 27.50
C SER A 3 -21.63 -2.69 26.45
N LEU A 4 -20.89 -1.90 25.67
CA LEU A 4 -21.40 -1.22 24.48
C LEU A 4 -20.98 -2.03 23.24
N LEU A 5 -21.95 -2.38 22.40
CA LEU A 5 -21.73 -2.99 21.10
C LEU A 5 -22.17 -1.99 20.02
N ILE A 6 -21.25 -1.65 19.14
CA ILE A 6 -21.53 -0.83 17.95
C ILE A 6 -21.38 -1.76 16.74
N VAL A 7 -22.43 -1.87 15.94
CA VAL A 7 -22.46 -2.70 14.72
C VAL A 7 -22.48 -1.79 13.50
N ASN A 8 -21.94 -2.28 12.37
CA ASN A 8 -21.86 -1.53 11.11
C ASN A 8 -21.15 -0.17 11.27
N LEU A 9 -19.94 -0.20 11.85
CA LEU A 9 -19.11 0.99 12.07
C LEU A 9 -18.87 1.77 10.78
N THR A 10 -18.89 3.10 10.91
CA THR A 10 -18.49 4.06 9.89
C THR A 10 -17.37 4.95 10.42
N CYS A 11 -16.68 5.68 9.56
CA CYS A 11 -15.63 6.61 10.00
C CYS A 11 -16.16 7.71 10.95
N GLU A 12 -17.44 8.06 10.84
CA GLU A 12 -18.11 9.04 11.70
C GLU A 12 -18.26 8.56 13.17
N ASP A 13 -18.18 7.25 13.40
CA ASP A 13 -18.17 6.67 14.75
C ASP A 13 -16.80 6.83 15.44
N SER A 14 -15.79 7.36 14.75
CA SER A 14 -14.51 7.66 15.38
C SER A 14 -14.68 8.77 16.42
N GLY A 15 -14.14 8.57 17.61
CA GLY A 15 -14.24 9.54 18.67
C GLY A 15 -14.07 8.96 20.06
N GLN A 16 -14.44 9.77 21.04
CA GLN A 16 -14.28 9.43 22.45
C GLN A 16 -15.60 8.90 23.03
N TYR A 17 -15.56 7.66 23.51
CA TYR A 17 -16.68 7.01 24.21
C TYR A 17 -16.43 7.02 25.71
N ARG A 18 -17.48 7.30 26.50
CA ARG A 18 -17.38 7.42 27.95
C ARG A 18 -18.37 6.49 28.64
N ALA A 19 -17.87 5.58 29.46
CA ALA A 19 -18.67 4.77 30.36
C ALA A 19 -18.71 5.43 31.73
N ARG A 20 -19.91 5.70 32.25
CA ARG A 20 -20.12 6.26 33.60
C ARG A 20 -20.83 5.24 34.46
N GLY A 21 -20.37 5.08 35.69
CA GLY A 21 -21.00 4.22 36.67
C GLY A 21 -20.94 4.81 38.07
N SER A 22 -21.76 4.26 38.95
CA SER A 22 -21.81 4.62 40.36
C SER A 22 -21.78 3.37 41.22
N PHE A 23 -21.07 3.47 42.34
CA PHE A 23 -21.08 2.48 43.41
C PHE A 23 -22.24 2.78 44.37
N THR A 24 -22.66 1.77 45.13
CA THR A 24 -23.74 1.90 46.12
C THR A 24 -23.41 2.86 47.27
N ASP A 25 -22.12 3.15 47.48
CA ASP A 25 -21.62 4.13 48.45
C ASP A 25 -21.61 5.58 47.93
N GLY A 26 -22.15 5.82 46.72
CA GLY A 26 -22.27 7.14 46.12
C GLY A 26 -21.04 7.60 45.33
N ARG A 27 -19.94 6.84 45.29
CA ARG A 27 -18.79 7.19 44.44
C ARG A 27 -19.11 6.93 42.97
N GLY A 28 -18.76 7.87 42.11
CA GLY A 28 -18.86 7.73 40.66
C GLY A 28 -17.52 7.36 40.03
N PHE A 29 -17.54 6.73 38.86
CA PHE A 29 -16.36 6.58 38.01
C PHE A 29 -16.72 6.89 36.55
N THR A 30 -15.70 7.32 35.80
CA THR A 30 -15.79 7.49 34.35
C THR A 30 -14.60 6.81 33.70
N GLN A 31 -14.85 5.89 32.79
CA GLN A 31 -13.84 5.32 31.92
C GLN A 31 -13.99 5.90 30.52
N VAL A 32 -12.87 6.28 29.92
CA VAL A 32 -12.81 6.85 28.58
C VAL A 32 -12.17 5.85 27.63
N PHE A 33 -12.72 5.72 26.43
CA PHE A 33 -12.23 4.89 25.33
C PHE A 33 -12.09 5.75 24.07
N GLN A 34 -10.96 5.65 23.37
CA GLN A 34 -10.78 6.28 22.08
C GLN A 34 -11.02 5.25 20.98
N LEU A 35 -11.98 5.49 20.11
CA LEU A 35 -12.24 4.68 18.93
C LEU A 35 -11.74 5.44 17.68
N THR A 36 -10.95 4.76 16.87
CA THR A 36 -10.58 5.23 15.53
C THR A 36 -11.02 4.15 14.54
N VAL A 37 -11.88 4.51 13.60
CA VAL A 37 -12.39 3.61 12.57
C VAL A 37 -11.67 3.95 11.26
N TYR A 38 -10.96 2.97 10.72
CA TYR A 38 -10.24 3.10 9.45
C TYR A 38 -11.09 2.59 8.30
N GLU A 39 -10.99 3.25 7.15
CA GLU A 39 -11.50 2.70 5.90
C GLU A 39 -10.76 1.40 5.53
N PRO A 40 -11.43 0.43 4.89
CA PRO A 40 -10.75 -0.76 4.37
C PRO A 40 -9.63 -0.39 3.41
N VAL A 41 -8.50 -1.08 3.49
CA VAL A 41 -7.39 -0.79 2.57
C VAL A 41 -7.81 -1.17 1.15
N PRO A 42 -7.68 -0.28 0.14
CA PRO A 42 -7.90 -0.64 -1.24
C PRO A 42 -6.79 -1.59 -1.72
N LEU A 43 -7.11 -2.46 -2.68
CA LEU A 43 -6.11 -3.34 -3.28
C LEU A 43 -5.12 -2.46 -4.08
N PRO A 44 -3.81 -2.50 -3.76
CA PRO A 44 -2.83 -1.73 -4.51
C PRO A 44 -2.70 -2.25 -5.95
N GLN A 45 -2.28 -1.39 -6.86
CA GLN A 45 -2.00 -1.72 -8.25
C GLN A 45 -0.57 -1.32 -8.59
N ILE A 46 0.11 -2.18 -9.36
CA ILE A 46 1.46 -1.92 -9.85
C ILE A 46 1.36 -1.59 -11.33
N LEU A 47 1.81 -0.39 -11.70
CA LEU A 47 1.73 0.11 -13.07
C LEU A 47 3.13 0.50 -13.60
N PRO A 48 3.50 0.11 -14.82
CA PRO A 48 4.74 0.57 -15.43
C PRO A 48 4.59 2.01 -15.92
N LYS A 49 5.41 2.92 -15.37
CA LYS A 49 5.49 4.33 -15.81
C LYS A 49 6.44 4.52 -16.98
N SER A 50 7.56 3.81 -16.96
CA SER A 50 8.55 3.84 -18.03
C SER A 50 9.22 2.49 -18.16
N LEU A 51 9.41 2.01 -19.38
CA LEU A 51 10.06 0.73 -19.65
C LEU A 51 11.07 0.86 -20.79
N SER A 52 12.31 0.45 -20.54
CA SER A 52 13.38 0.36 -21.53
C SER A 52 14.07 -0.99 -21.41
N VAL A 53 13.93 -1.80 -22.46
CA VAL A 53 14.48 -3.16 -22.52
C VAL A 53 15.54 -3.21 -23.60
N THR A 54 16.72 -3.72 -23.25
CA THR A 54 17.82 -4.05 -24.16
C THR A 54 18.09 -5.57 -24.10
N ALA A 55 19.01 -6.06 -24.93
CA ALA A 55 19.35 -7.49 -24.96
C ALA A 55 19.80 -8.05 -23.60
N ASP A 56 20.40 -7.22 -22.75
CA ASP A 56 20.99 -7.65 -21.48
C ASP A 56 20.26 -7.08 -20.25
N TRP A 57 19.44 -6.02 -20.41
CA TRP A 57 18.88 -5.28 -19.27
C TRP A 57 17.42 -4.88 -19.47
N CYS A 58 16.67 -4.89 -18.37
CA CYS A 58 15.38 -4.24 -18.25
C CYS A 58 15.49 -3.08 -17.24
N ASN A 59 15.24 -1.86 -17.71
CA ASN A 59 15.14 -0.66 -16.90
C ASN A 59 13.67 -0.22 -16.84
N VAL A 60 13.09 -0.24 -15.65
CA VAL A 60 11.68 0.07 -15.44
C VAL A 60 11.50 1.01 -14.27
N THR A 61 10.55 1.93 -14.40
CA THR A 61 9.98 2.65 -13.26
C THR A 61 8.58 2.15 -13.07
N LEU A 62 8.32 1.52 -11.93
CA LEU A 62 6.98 1.09 -11.51
C LEU A 62 6.39 2.12 -10.57
N GLU A 63 5.08 2.31 -10.64
CA GLU A 63 4.31 3.05 -9.64
C GLU A 63 3.39 2.07 -8.92
N CYS A 64 3.37 2.18 -7.59
CA CYS A 64 2.32 1.56 -6.81
C CYS A 64 1.28 2.61 -6.48
N THR A 65 0.04 2.33 -6.84
CA THR A 65 -1.11 3.17 -6.58
C THR A 65 -2.14 2.43 -5.74
N ALA A 66 -2.78 3.15 -4.83
CA ALA A 66 -3.86 2.66 -4.00
C ALA A 66 -5.05 3.60 -4.18
N VAL A 67 -5.84 3.37 -5.24
CA VAL A 67 -6.98 4.24 -5.60
C VAL A 67 -8.03 4.19 -4.49
N GLY A 68 -8.44 5.36 -3.99
CA GLY A 68 -9.35 5.47 -2.85
C GLY A 68 -8.67 5.31 -1.49
N ALA A 69 -7.33 5.42 -1.43
CA ALA A 69 -6.62 5.47 -0.16
C ALA A 69 -6.91 6.77 0.60
N SER A 70 -7.24 6.64 1.88
CA SER A 70 -7.28 7.78 2.81
C SER A 70 -5.86 8.29 3.12
N GLU A 71 -5.76 9.48 3.71
CA GLU A 71 -4.48 10.09 4.09
C GLU A 71 -3.64 9.22 5.04
N ASP A 72 -4.27 8.31 5.79
CA ASP A 72 -3.62 7.44 6.79
C ASP A 72 -2.99 6.17 6.20
N LEU A 73 -3.01 6.01 4.88
CA LEU A 73 -2.57 4.78 4.22
C LEU A 73 -1.05 4.77 3.98
N ASN A 74 -0.37 3.80 4.57
CA ASN A 74 1.06 3.59 4.35
C ASN A 74 1.28 2.64 3.16
N VAL A 75 2.03 3.12 2.15
CA VAL A 75 2.38 2.35 0.95
C VAL A 75 3.87 2.09 0.95
N THR A 76 4.26 0.82 0.83
CA THR A 76 5.67 0.39 0.87
C THR A 76 5.95 -0.64 -0.21
N TRP A 77 7.18 -0.61 -0.73
CA TRP A 77 7.66 -1.64 -1.64
C TRP A 77 8.45 -2.71 -0.88
N TRP A 78 8.17 -3.97 -1.18
CA TRP A 78 8.92 -5.13 -0.73
C TRP A 78 9.47 -5.91 -1.93
N HIS A 79 10.70 -6.39 -1.80
CA HIS A 79 11.32 -7.27 -2.77
C HIS A 79 12.27 -8.19 -2.00
N SER A 80 12.08 -9.49 -2.08
CA SER A 80 12.91 -10.47 -1.38
C SER A 80 14.33 -10.55 -1.95
N ASP A 81 14.49 -10.26 -3.24
CA ASP A 81 15.67 -10.70 -4.01
C ASP A 81 16.38 -9.58 -4.80
N LEU A 82 16.09 -8.30 -4.51
CA LEU A 82 16.74 -7.17 -5.20
C LEU A 82 17.96 -6.67 -4.39
N PRO A 83 19.20 -6.83 -4.89
CA PRO A 83 20.35 -6.18 -4.27
C PRO A 83 20.20 -4.66 -4.21
N ARG A 84 20.60 -4.04 -3.09
CA ARG A 84 20.49 -2.58 -2.86
C ARG A 84 21.12 -1.72 -3.95
N LYS A 85 22.13 -2.22 -4.66
CA LYS A 85 22.78 -1.54 -5.80
C LYS A 85 21.86 -1.29 -7.01
N TRP A 86 20.72 -1.98 -7.07
CA TRP A 86 19.75 -1.86 -8.16
C TRP A 86 18.56 -0.97 -7.78
N GLN A 87 18.56 -0.42 -6.57
CA GLN A 87 17.55 0.51 -6.07
C GLN A 87 18.00 1.94 -6.33
N GLN A 88 17.13 2.75 -6.92
CA GLN A 88 17.32 4.20 -6.94
C GLN A 88 16.27 4.80 -6.00
N ALA A 89 16.69 5.17 -4.79
CA ALA A 89 15.80 5.75 -3.79
C ALA A 89 15.29 7.12 -4.27
N GLY A 90 13.99 7.22 -4.54
CA GLY A 90 13.32 8.49 -4.78
C GLY A 90 13.01 9.19 -3.45
N THR A 91 13.45 10.43 -3.31
CA THR A 91 13.11 11.29 -2.15
C THR A 91 11.69 11.85 -2.32
N LEU A 92 10.88 11.76 -1.27
CA LEU A 92 9.44 12.02 -1.27
C LEU A 92 9.07 13.51 -1.16
N GLY A 93 8.03 13.89 -1.91
CA GLY A 93 7.18 15.05 -1.62
C GLY A 93 5.77 14.61 -1.21
N PRO A 94 4.96 15.50 -0.61
CA PRO A 94 3.64 15.19 -0.06
C PRO A 94 2.59 15.15 -1.18
N VAL A 95 2.41 14.00 -1.83
CA VAL A 95 1.29 13.76 -2.77
C VAL A 95 0.75 12.36 -2.48
N PRO A 96 -0.58 12.17 -2.41
CA PRO A 96 -1.14 10.96 -1.80
C PRO A 96 -1.00 9.77 -2.75
N SER A 97 -0.68 8.61 -2.17
CA SER A 97 -0.82 7.27 -2.77
C SER A 97 0.10 6.81 -3.92
N ILE A 98 1.05 7.62 -4.41
CA ILE A 98 1.93 7.21 -5.54
C ILE A 98 3.37 7.04 -5.09
N TRP A 99 3.87 5.80 -5.13
CA TRP A 99 5.24 5.47 -4.75
C TRP A 99 6.02 4.88 -5.92
N PRO A 100 6.92 5.64 -6.55
CA PRO A 100 7.71 5.14 -7.67
C PRO A 100 8.88 4.27 -7.20
N LEU A 101 9.10 3.15 -7.89
CA LEU A 101 10.25 2.28 -7.75
C LEU A 101 10.97 2.20 -9.09
N ALA A 102 12.16 2.80 -9.17
CA ALA A 102 13.04 2.70 -10.34
C ALA A 102 14.03 1.55 -10.15
N VAL A 103 14.06 0.65 -11.13
CA VAL A 103 14.87 -0.57 -11.07
C VAL A 103 15.55 -0.84 -12.40
N ARG A 104 16.84 -1.20 -12.33
CA ARG A 104 17.62 -1.66 -13.48
C ARG A 104 18.18 -3.05 -13.20
N LEU A 105 17.66 -4.06 -13.88
CA LEU A 105 18.01 -5.46 -13.65
C LEU A 105 18.41 -6.17 -14.95
N PRO A 106 19.34 -7.13 -14.87
CA PRO A 106 19.62 -8.03 -15.97
C PRO A 106 18.47 -9.05 -16.16
N LEU A 107 18.27 -9.51 -17.40
CA LEU A 107 17.11 -10.36 -17.77
C LEU A 107 17.16 -11.77 -17.16
N ASP A 108 18.32 -12.25 -16.76
CA ASP A 108 18.49 -13.49 -15.99
C ASP A 108 17.79 -13.46 -14.62
N GLN A 109 17.44 -12.26 -14.13
CA GLN A 109 16.68 -12.02 -12.91
C GLN A 109 15.17 -11.84 -13.16
N ALA A 110 14.64 -12.30 -14.30
CA ALA A 110 13.21 -12.16 -14.66
C ALA A 110 12.22 -12.67 -13.59
N ASN A 111 12.63 -13.68 -12.80
CA ASN A 111 11.79 -14.27 -11.76
C ASN A 111 11.74 -13.43 -10.46
N THR A 112 12.39 -12.27 -10.43
CA THR A 112 12.38 -11.42 -9.23
C THR A 112 10.99 -10.85 -8.99
N SER A 113 10.41 -11.14 -7.83
CA SER A 113 9.11 -10.61 -7.41
C SER A 113 9.23 -9.20 -6.83
N LEU A 114 8.41 -8.30 -7.34
CA LEU A 114 8.25 -6.93 -6.87
C LEU A 114 6.86 -6.83 -6.23
N THR A 115 6.83 -6.58 -4.93
CA THR A 115 5.60 -6.52 -4.15
C THR A 115 5.36 -5.11 -3.65
N CYS A 116 4.16 -4.57 -3.86
CA CYS A 116 3.72 -3.37 -3.19
C CYS A 116 2.73 -3.72 -2.08
N ASN A 117 2.94 -3.16 -0.89
CA ASN A 117 2.06 -3.29 0.26
C ASN A 117 1.38 -1.95 0.55
N ALA A 118 0.06 -1.98 0.65
CA ALA A 118 -0.76 -0.90 1.20
C ALA A 118 -1.26 -1.34 2.57
N SER A 119 -1.19 -0.47 3.58
CA SER A 119 -1.58 -0.84 4.95
C SER A 119 -2.08 0.35 5.76
N ASN A 120 -2.95 0.06 6.72
CA ASN A 120 -3.29 0.94 7.84
C ASN A 120 -3.11 0.16 9.16
N GLN A 121 -3.61 0.67 10.29
CA GLN A 121 -3.43 0.00 11.59
C GLN A 121 -4.16 -1.35 11.74
N VAL A 122 -5.11 -1.65 10.85
CA VAL A 122 -6.03 -2.79 11.00
C VAL A 122 -6.08 -3.74 9.79
N ASP A 123 -5.62 -3.29 8.62
CA ASP A 123 -5.68 -4.04 7.36
C ASP A 123 -4.39 -3.84 6.55
N LEU A 124 -4.04 -4.87 5.77
CA LEU A 124 -2.87 -4.89 4.89
C LEU A 124 -3.21 -5.67 3.62
N LYS A 125 -2.93 -5.05 2.47
CA LYS A 125 -3.10 -5.67 1.16
C LYS A 125 -1.85 -5.51 0.32
N SER A 126 -1.63 -6.48 -0.54
CA SER A 126 -0.43 -6.55 -1.36
C SER A 126 -0.78 -6.85 -2.81
N ALA A 127 0.01 -6.28 -3.72
CA ALA A 127 0.06 -6.64 -5.12
C ALA A 127 1.49 -7.07 -5.46
N THR A 128 1.62 -8.10 -6.27
CA THR A 128 2.92 -8.65 -6.66
C THR A 128 2.97 -8.81 -8.17
N THR A 129 4.10 -8.45 -8.77
CA THR A 129 4.39 -8.70 -10.18
C THR A 129 5.81 -9.25 -10.29
N THR A 130 6.12 -9.96 -11.38
CA THR A 130 7.49 -10.36 -11.69
C THR A 130 8.10 -9.44 -12.73
N LEU A 131 9.43 -9.34 -12.71
CA LEU A 131 10.14 -8.58 -13.73
C LEU A 131 9.85 -9.13 -15.15
N GLY A 132 9.77 -10.46 -15.30
CA GLY A 132 9.42 -11.12 -16.55
C GLY A 132 8.11 -10.62 -17.12
N ASP A 133 7.05 -10.56 -16.30
CA ASP A 133 5.72 -10.09 -16.72
C ASP A 133 5.76 -8.63 -17.21
N VAL A 134 6.51 -7.78 -16.50
CA VAL A 134 6.63 -6.35 -16.82
C VAL A 134 7.45 -6.12 -18.08
N CYS A 135 8.55 -6.84 -18.24
CA CYS A 135 9.50 -6.64 -19.35
C CYS A 135 9.05 -7.38 -20.63
N ALA A 136 8.18 -8.39 -20.54
CA ALA A 136 7.60 -9.10 -21.69
C ALA A 136 6.51 -8.30 -22.42
N HIS A 137 6.02 -7.19 -21.87
CA HIS A 137 4.89 -6.41 -22.39
C HIS A 137 5.12 -5.69 -23.74
N ARG A 138 6.21 -5.99 -24.47
CA ARG A 138 6.60 -5.33 -25.73
C ARG A 138 6.04 -5.96 -27.02
N GLU A 139 5.43 -7.14 -27.00
CA GLU A 139 4.97 -7.74 -28.26
C GLU A 139 3.68 -7.10 -28.83
N TYR A 140 2.96 -6.26 -28.08
CA TYR A 140 1.66 -5.73 -28.53
C TYR A 140 1.61 -4.26 -28.98
N ASN A 141 2.68 -3.48 -28.82
CA ASN A 141 2.68 -2.05 -29.19
C ASN A 141 3.77 -1.72 -30.21
N VAL A 142 3.75 -2.40 -31.36
CA VAL A 142 4.43 -1.91 -32.57
C VAL A 142 3.39 -1.24 -33.46
N PRO A 143 3.32 0.11 -33.54
CA PRO A 143 2.64 0.76 -34.65
C PRO A 143 3.42 0.41 -35.91
N GLY A 144 2.79 -0.32 -36.82
CA GLY A 144 3.38 -0.72 -38.08
C GLY A 144 3.86 0.49 -38.86
N GLU A 145 5.15 0.52 -39.17
CA GLU A 145 5.70 1.38 -40.22
C GLU A 145 5.10 0.96 -41.56
N ARG A 146 4.46 1.91 -42.24
CA ARG A 146 4.21 1.87 -43.67
C ARG A 146 4.50 3.24 -44.26
#